data_AF-A0A0G1NER1-F1
#
_entry.id   AF-A0A0G1NER1-F1
#
_cell.length_a   1.000
_cell.length_b   1.000
_cell.length_c   1.000
_cell.angle_alpha   90.00
_cell.angle_beta   90.00
_cell.angle_gamma   90.00
#
_symmetry.space_group_name_H-M   'P 1'
#
loop_
_entity.id
_entity.type
_entity.pdbx_description
1 polymer ?
#
loop_
_entity_poly.entity_id
_entity_poly.type
_entity_poly.pdbx_seq_one_letter_code
_entity_poly.pdbx_strand_id
1 'polypeptide(L)'
;MGGQSLDRKSQGVHDPLSCRALAMKSGDTTVVIASLDVLGLSFIDVEAVRSGVPLPKENILITATHNHSGPDTIGLYGKSLSKRFSDFPVASGRDERYMAYL
;
A
#
# COMPACT_ATOMS: atom_id res chain seq x y z
N MET A 1 10.49 4.13 4.11
CA MET A 1 9.91 4.53 2.81
C MET A 1 10.15 3.39 1.86
N GLY A 2 9.14 3.00 1.08
CA GLY A 2 9.27 1.88 0.14
C GLY A 2 9.85 2.28 -1.21
N GLY A 3 10.31 1.31 -2.01
CA GLY A 3 10.48 1.46 -3.46
C GLY A 3 11.91 1.72 -3.96
N GLN A 4 12.72 2.53 -3.28
CA GLN A 4 14.04 2.96 -3.78
C GLN A 4 15.25 2.28 -3.13
N SER A 5 15.39 2.34 -1.81
CA SER A 5 16.55 1.81 -1.10
C SER A 5 16.14 1.27 0.27
N LEU A 6 16.85 0.26 0.76
CA LEU A 6 16.66 -0.25 2.12
C LEU A 6 16.95 0.83 3.17
N ASP A 7 16.28 0.68 4.32
CA ASP A 7 16.41 1.53 5.52
C ASP A 7 16.27 3.04 5.26
N ARG A 8 15.54 3.43 4.21
CA ARG A 8 15.28 4.85 3.94
C ARG A 8 14.16 5.37 4.82
N LYS A 9 14.52 6.18 5.81
CA LYS A 9 13.55 6.76 6.76
C LYS A 9 12.97 8.07 6.23
N SER A 10 11.67 8.24 6.43
CA SER A 10 11.02 9.53 6.16
C SER A 10 11.59 10.61 7.07
N GLN A 11 11.77 11.81 6.53
CA GLN A 11 12.18 13.01 7.28
C GLN A 11 11.02 14.02 7.42
N GLY A 12 9.84 13.71 6.90
CA GLY A 12 8.70 14.60 6.90
C GLY A 12 7.61 14.16 5.92
N VAL A 13 6.58 14.99 5.79
CA VAL A 13 5.48 14.78 4.85
C VAL A 13 5.43 15.99 3.92
N HIS A 14 5.50 15.76 2.61
CA HIS A 14 5.33 16.82 1.61
C HIS A 14 3.85 17.03 1.31
N ASP A 15 3.14 15.97 0.91
CA ASP A 15 1.70 15.96 0.65
C ASP A 15 1.04 14.80 1.41
N PRO A 16 -0.26 14.90 1.76
CA PRO A 16 -1.02 13.76 2.26
C PRO A 16 -1.17 12.69 1.17
N LEU A 17 -1.23 11.43 1.59
CA LEU A 17 -1.57 10.32 0.70
C LEU A 17 -3.09 10.23 0.55
N SER A 18 -3.56 9.92 -0.66
CA SER A 18 -4.99 9.82 -0.96
C SER A 18 -5.41 8.45 -1.48
N CYS A 19 -6.72 8.19 -1.40
CA CYS A 19 -7.39 7.14 -2.13
C CYS A 19 -8.45 7.81 -3.03
N ARG A 20 -8.44 7.49 -4.31
CA ARG A 20 -9.47 7.93 -5.26
C ARG A 20 -10.27 6.73 -5.73
N ALA A 21 -11.57 6.76 -5.47
CA ALA A 21 -12.49 5.69 -5.85
C ALA A 21 -13.49 6.16 -6.91
N LEU A 22 -13.71 5.32 -7.92
CA LEU A 22 -14.78 5.45 -8.91
C LEU A 22 -15.72 4.27 -8.76
N ALA A 23 -16.99 4.55 -8.45
CA ALA A 23 -18.06 3.57 -8.45
C ALA A 23 -18.89 3.72 -9.73
N MET A 24 -19.12 2.61 -10.43
CA MET A 24 -19.96 2.57 -11.62
C MET A 24 -21.05 1.53 -11.42
N LYS A 25 -22.28 1.88 -11.79
CA LYS A 25 -23.45 1.01 -11.64
C LYS A 25 -24.10 0.77 -13.00
N SER A 26 -24.42 -0.49 -13.28
CA SER A 26 -25.20 -0.92 -14.43
C SER A 26 -26.24 -1.94 -13.97
N GLY A 27 -27.53 -1.59 -14.06
CA GLY A 27 -28.60 -2.37 -13.44
C GLY A 27 -28.38 -2.52 -11.94
N ASP A 28 -28.37 -3.76 -11.46
CA ASP A 28 -28.11 -4.10 -10.05
C ASP A 28 -26.62 -4.31 -9.72
N THR A 29 -25.76 -4.31 -10.74
CA THR A 29 -24.32 -4.53 -10.57
C THR A 29 -23.61 -3.20 -10.32
N THR A 30 -22.89 -3.12 -9.21
CA THR A 30 -21.96 -2.01 -8.91
C THR A 30 -20.53 -2.54 -8.89
N VAL A 31 -19.63 -1.85 -9.59
CA VAL A 31 -18.18 -2.08 -9.58
C VAL A 31 -17.47 -0.85 -9.05
N VAL A 32 -16.38 -1.07 -8.32
CA VAL A 32 -15.56 -0.01 -7.72
C VAL A 32 -14.10 -0.19 -8.14
N ILE A 33 -13.48 0.90 -8.58
CA ILE A 33 -12.02 0.98 -8.77
C ILE A 33 -11.49 1.99 -7.77
N ALA A 34 -10.57 1.58 -6.91
CA ALA A 34 -9.91 2.45 -5.93
C ALA A 34 -8.41 2.47 -6.19
N SER A 35 -7.84 3.67 -6.42
CA SER A 35 -6.39 3.87 -6.58
C SER A 35 -5.82 4.57 -5.35
N LEU A 36 -4.79 3.98 -4.76
CA LEU A 36 -4.14 4.46 -3.53
C LEU A 36 -2.73 4.99 -3.81
N ASP A 37 -2.34 6.06 -3.12
CA ASP A 37 -1.01 6.67 -3.22
C ASP A 37 0.08 5.91 -2.42
N VAL A 38 0.19 4.60 -2.65
CA VAL A 38 1.12 3.70 -1.96
C VAL A 38 1.99 2.93 -2.95
N LEU A 39 3.02 2.25 -2.45
CA LEU A 39 3.89 1.40 -3.28
C LEU A 39 3.11 0.19 -3.83
N GLY A 40 2.29 -0.42 -2.99
CA GLY A 40 1.51 -1.61 -3.29
C GLY A 40 0.93 -2.19 -2.01
N LEU A 41 0.01 -3.14 -2.12
CA LEU A 41 -0.58 -3.83 -0.99
C LEU A 41 -0.39 -5.33 -1.15
N SER A 42 -0.28 -6.04 -0.03
CA SER A 42 -0.31 -7.50 -0.06
C SER A 42 -1.72 -7.99 -0.39
N PHE A 43 -1.83 -9.24 -0.85
CA PHE A 43 -3.15 -9.86 -1.07
C PHE A 43 -4.00 -9.88 0.21
N ILE A 44 -3.39 -10.08 1.37
CA ILE A 44 -4.09 -10.09 2.66
C ILE A 44 -4.67 -8.71 2.98
N ASP A 45 -3.93 -7.63 2.74
CA ASP A 45 -4.43 -6.27 2.93
C ASP A 45 -5.60 -5.97 1.96
N VAL A 46 -5.46 -6.37 0.70
CA VAL A 46 -6.52 -6.21 -0.32
C VAL A 46 -7.79 -6.95 0.09
N GLU A 47 -7.67 -8.19 0.58
CA GLU A 47 -8.81 -8.97 1.04
C GLU A 47 -9.44 -8.40 2.32
N ALA A 48 -8.64 -7.84 3.23
CA ALA A 48 -9.13 -7.14 4.40
C ALA A 48 -10.00 -5.94 3.99
N VAL A 49 -9.51 -5.08 3.09
CA VAL A 49 -10.27 -3.94 2.56
C VAL A 49 -11.56 -4.42 1.88
N ARG A 50 -11.48 -5.43 1.01
CA ARG A 50 -12.66 -5.98 0.32
C ARG A 50 -13.71 -6.53 1.27
N SER A 51 -13.31 -7.11 2.40
CA SER A 51 -14.26 -7.65 3.38
C SER A 51 -15.06 -6.58 4.14
N GLY A 52 -14.57 -5.33 4.16
CA GLY A 52 -15.26 -4.19 4.75
C GLY A 52 -16.24 -3.47 3.82
N VAL A 53 -16.35 -3.89 2.55
CA VAL A 53 -17.20 -3.23 1.55
C VAL A 53 -18.41 -4.11 1.23
N PRO A 54 -19.65 -3.57 1.20
CA PRO A 54 -20.86 -4.34 0.93
C PRO A 54 -21.07 -4.59 -0.58
N LEU A 55 -20.05 -5.12 -1.25
CA LEU A 55 -20.09 -5.52 -2.67
C LEU A 55 -19.41 -6.89 -2.84
N PRO A 56 -19.73 -7.65 -3.91
CA PRO A 56 -18.94 -8.82 -4.29
C PRO A 56 -17.46 -8.45 -4.44
N LYS A 57 -16.55 -9.27 -3.91
CA LYS A 57 -15.10 -8.96 -3.88
C LYS A 57 -14.53 -8.78 -5.29
N GLU A 58 -15.02 -9.56 -6.24
CA GLU A 58 -14.70 -9.52 -7.66
C GLU A 58 -15.10 -8.19 -8.33
N ASN A 59 -16.05 -7.45 -7.75
CA ASN A 59 -16.47 -6.14 -8.23
C ASN A 59 -15.61 -4.99 -7.68
N ILE A 60 -14.63 -5.28 -6.83
CA ILE A 60 -13.77 -4.29 -6.19
C ILE A 60 -12.34 -4.47 -6.70
N LEU A 61 -11.89 -3.52 -7.52
CA LEU A 61 -10.51 -3.40 -7.96
C LEU A 61 -9.77 -2.38 -7.08
N ILE A 62 -8.69 -2.82 -6.45
CA ILE A 62 -7.79 -1.98 -5.67
C ILE A 62 -6.46 -1.88 -6.43
N THR A 63 -6.00 -0.66 -6.69
CA THR A 63 -4.75 -0.37 -7.38
C THR A 63 -3.87 0.55 -6.52
N ALA A 64 -2.58 0.52 -6.80
CA ALA A 64 -1.61 1.43 -6.20
C ALA A 64 -0.94 2.24 -7.29
N THR A 65 -0.63 3.51 -7.02
CA THR A 65 0.14 4.35 -7.95
C THR A 65 1.61 3.95 -8.03
N HIS A 66 2.04 3.01 -7.18
CA HIS A 66 3.43 2.61 -7.02
C HIS A 66 4.30 3.78 -6.54
N ASN A 67 3.81 4.51 -5.55
CA ASN A 67 4.49 5.66 -4.94
C ASN A 67 5.71 5.22 -4.13
N HIS A 68 6.91 5.58 -4.61
CA HIS A 68 8.17 5.31 -3.92
C HIS A 68 8.49 6.31 -2.80
N SER A 69 7.66 7.34 -2.60
CA SER A 69 7.84 8.37 -1.57
C SER A 69 6.92 8.17 -0.35
N GLY A 70 6.16 7.08 -0.29
CA GLY A 70 5.30 6.73 0.83
C GLY A 70 5.93 5.79 1.86
N PRO A 71 5.18 5.45 2.93
CA PRO A 71 5.50 4.33 3.82
C PRO A 71 5.68 3.02 3.05
N ASP A 72 6.50 2.12 3.58
CA ASP A 72 6.69 0.80 2.96
C ASP A 72 5.52 -0.12 3.31
N THR A 73 4.48 -0.09 2.49
CA THR A 73 3.27 -0.90 2.68
C THR A 73 3.45 -2.36 2.29
N ILE A 74 4.53 -2.73 1.58
CA ILE A 74 4.81 -4.12 1.19
C ILE A 74 5.73 -4.79 2.22
N GLY A 75 6.67 -4.05 2.79
CA GLY A 75 7.60 -4.52 3.82
C GLY A 75 8.98 -4.94 3.34
N LEU A 76 9.30 -4.73 2.06
CA LEU A 76 10.57 -5.17 1.46
C LEU A 76 11.74 -4.21 1.71
N TYR A 77 11.50 -3.00 2.21
CA TYR A 77 12.46 -1.89 2.25
C TYR A 77 12.90 -1.53 3.67
N GLY A 78 12.92 -2.52 4.57
CA GLY A 78 13.33 -2.34 5.96
C GLY A 78 14.84 -2.28 6.16
N LYS A 79 15.27 -2.51 7.42
CA LYS A 79 16.69 -2.43 7.79
C LYS A 79 17.52 -3.41 6.98
N SER A 80 18.75 -3.01 6.65
CA SER A 80 19.76 -3.87 6.02
C SER A 80 20.92 -4.16 6.97
N LEU A 81 21.58 -5.31 6.80
CA LEU A 81 22.72 -5.73 7.62
C LEU A 81 23.93 -4.79 7.46
N SER A 82 24.11 -4.15 6.30
CA SER A 82 25.12 -3.10 6.11
C SER A 82 24.86 -2.25 4.86
N LYS A 83 25.37 -1.01 4.83
CA LYS A 83 25.33 -0.16 3.61
C LYS A 83 26.10 -0.75 2.42
N ARG A 84 27.05 -1.67 2.66
CA ARG A 84 27.85 -2.35 1.63
C ARG A 84 27.15 -3.58 1.03
N PHE A 85 26.14 -4.11 1.73
CA PHE A 85 25.33 -5.26 1.32
C PHE A 85 23.85 -4.87 1.39
N SER A 86 23.52 -3.76 0.74
CA SER A 86 22.20 -3.12 0.73
C SER A 86 21.09 -3.93 0.05
N ASP A 87 21.38 -5.14 -0.40
CA ASP A 87 20.43 -5.99 -1.12
C ASP A 87 19.73 -7.01 -0.22
N PHE A 88 20.20 -7.15 1.03
CA PHE A 88 19.63 -8.10 1.99
C PHE A 88 18.92 -7.36 3.14
N PRO A 89 17.58 -7.28 3.13
CA PRO A 89 16.82 -6.78 4.27
C PRO A 89 16.84 -7.80 5.42
N VAL A 90 17.07 -7.32 6.63
CA VAL A 90 17.09 -8.13 7.87
C VAL A 90 15.83 -7.94 8.71
N ALA A 91 14.99 -6.98 8.33
CA ALA A 91 13.70 -6.71 8.95
C ALA A 91 12.75 -6.11 7.91
N SER A 92 11.45 -6.29 8.14
CA SER A 92 10.43 -5.61 7.33
C SER A 92 10.52 -4.10 7.48
N GLY A 93 10.28 -3.36 6.39
CA GLY A 93 10.12 -1.90 6.42
C GLY A 93 8.71 -1.44 6.76
N ARG A 94 7.77 -2.39 6.87
CA ARG A 94 6.35 -2.15 7.15
C ARG A 94 6.15 -1.82 8.63
N ASP A 95 5.47 -0.71 8.89
CA ASP A 95 5.03 -0.33 10.24
C ASP A 95 3.58 -0.77 10.44
N GLU A 96 3.36 -1.81 11.24
CA GLU A 96 2.01 -2.35 11.47
C GLU A 96 1.08 -1.37 12.17
N ARG A 97 1.60 -0.38 12.91
CA ARG A 97 0.74 0.66 13.52
C ARG A 97 0.20 1.61 12.45
N TYR A 98 1.02 1.90 11.44
CA TYR A 98 0.59 2.69 10.29
C TYR A 98 -0.44 1.89 9.46
N MET A 99 -0.20 0.59 9.27
CA MET A 99 -1.11 -0.26 8.51
C MET A 99 -2.44 -0.49 9.22
N ALA A 100 -2.47 -0.54 10.56
CA ALA A 100 -3.70 -0.63 11.34
C ALA A 100 -4.48 0.69 11.41
N TYR A 101 -3.86 1.82 11.05
CA TYR A 101 -4.53 3.12 10.95
C TYR A 101 -5.26 3.32 9.60
N LEU A 102 -4.80 2.64 8.54
CA LEU A 102 -5.42 2.66 7.21
C LEU A 102 -6.71 1.85 7.18
#